data_AF-A0A3R7DFV9-F1
#
_entry.id   AF-A0A3R7DFV9-F1
#
_cell.length_a   1.000
_cell.length_b   1.000
_cell.length_c   1.000
_cell.angle_alpha   90.00
_cell.angle_beta   90.00
_cell.angle_gamma   90.00
#
_symmetry.space_group_name_H-M   'P 1'
#
loop_
_entity.id
_entity.type
_entity.pdbx_description
1 polymer ?
#
loop_
_entity_poly.entity_id
_entity_poly.type
_entity_poly.pdbx_seq_one_letter_code
_entity_poly.pdbx_strand_id
1 'polypeptide(L)' 'RMHSVPELEATVEDAELSHEAAVGRISEEEIAYLTARGLSEDEAAGAIVRGFLNVDIKGLPPALGAEVRRMIRMSADAL' A
#
# COMPACT_ATOMS: atom_id res chain seq x y z
N ARG A 1 14.73 -8.03 3.12
CA ARG A 1 15.44 -7.07 2.24
C ARG A 1 14.49 -6.76 1.09
N MET A 2 14.24 -5.49 0.78
CA MET A 2 13.36 -5.09 -0.33
C MET A 2 14.23 -4.54 -1.46
N HIS A 3 13.91 -4.91 -2.69
CA HIS A 3 14.60 -4.47 -3.90
C HIS A 3 13.58 -3.87 -4.85
N SER A 4 13.88 -2.69 -5.40
CA SER A 4 13.18 -2.11 -6.54
C SER A 4 14.23 -1.91 -7.64
N VAL A 5 14.01 -2.51 -8.80
CA VAL A 5 14.94 -2.47 -9.93
C VAL A 5 14.14 -2.08 -11.18
N PRO A 6 13.91 -0.78 -11.41
CA PRO A 6 13.16 -0.32 -12.57
C PRO A 6 14.05 -0.21 -13.81
N GLU A 7 13.42 -0.35 -14.98
CA GLU A 7 14.02 -0.11 -16.29
C GLU A 7 13.00 0.65 -17.15
N LEU A 8 13.47 1.67 -17.87
CA LEU A 8 12.67 2.47 -18.80
C LEU A 8 13.42 2.52 -20.12
N GLU A 9 12.77 2.09 -21.20
CA GLU A 9 13.32 2.13 -22.56
C GLU A 9 12.35 2.89 -23.47
N ALA A 10 12.87 3.87 -24.22
CA ALA A 10 12.15 4.58 -25.27
C ALA A 10 12.90 4.43 -26.60
N THR A 11 12.17 4.08 -27.66
CA THR A 11 12.73 3.83 -29.00
C THR A 11 12.26 4.83 -30.06
N VAL A 12 11.55 5.88 -29.63
CA VAL A 12 10.99 6.94 -30.50
C VAL A 12 11.29 8.33 -29.94
N GLU A 13 11.31 9.32 -30.83
CA GLU A 13 11.37 10.72 -30.43
C GLU A 13 10.05 11.15 -29.75
N ASP A 14 10.15 12.12 -28.84
CA ASP A 14 9.04 12.69 -28.05
C ASP A 14 8.37 11.74 -27.02
N ALA A 15 9.05 10.68 -26.58
CA ALA A 15 8.56 9.84 -25.48
C ALA A 15 8.76 10.48 -24.10
N GLU A 16 7.68 10.56 -23.30
CA GLU A 16 7.73 10.91 -21.88
C GLU A 16 7.54 9.66 -21.01
N LEU A 17 8.54 9.33 -20.21
CA LEU A 17 8.51 8.19 -19.29
C LEU A 17 8.70 8.66 -17.84
N SER A 18 7.84 8.21 -16.94
CA SER A 18 7.94 8.46 -15.50
C SER A 18 7.89 7.15 -14.72
N HIS A 19 8.71 7.05 -13.67
CA HIS A 19 8.68 5.92 -12.75
C HIS A 19 8.76 6.42 -11.31
N GLU A 20 7.93 5.84 -10.44
CA GLU A 20 7.96 6.05 -9.01
C GLU A 20 8.05 4.70 -8.29
N ALA A 21 8.92 4.64 -7.28
CA ALA A 21 9.01 3.53 -6.35
C ALA A 21 9.28 4.06 -4.94
N ALA A 22 8.53 3.54 -3.97
CA ALA A 22 8.73 3.84 -2.56
C ALA A 22 9.08 2.55 -1.81
N VAL A 23 10.18 2.58 -1.06
CA VAL A 23 10.60 1.49 -0.18
C VAL A 23 10.94 2.10 1.17
N GLY A 24 10.21 1.70 2.21
CA GLY A 24 10.36 2.29 3.53
C GLY A 24 9.78 1.41 4.62
N ARG A 25 10.00 1.83 5.87
CA ARG A 25 9.28 1.30 7.03
C ARG A 25 7.98 2.08 7.23
N ILE A 26 7.07 1.52 8.03
CA ILE A 26 5.90 2.25 8.53
C ILE A 26 6.39 3.46 9.33
N SER A 27 5.71 4.60 9.18
CA SER A 27 6.07 5.83 9.88
C SER A 27 5.79 5.71 11.38
N GLU A 28 6.83 5.87 12.21
CA GLU A 28 6.69 5.89 13.67
C GLU A 28 5.83 7.09 14.13
N GLU A 29 5.86 8.21 13.40
CA GLU A 29 5.02 9.38 13.69
C GLU A 29 3.54 9.07 13.46
N GLU A 30 3.20 8.36 12.40
CA GLU A 30 1.81 7.95 12.12
C GLU A 30 1.31 6.96 13.17
N ILE A 31 2.16 6.04 13.61
CA ILE A 31 1.87 5.12 14.72
C ILE A 31 1.64 5.89 16.01
N ALA A 32 2.53 6.80 16.38
CA ALA A 32 2.40 7.64 17.58
C ALA A 32 1.11 8.47 17.55
N TYR A 33 0.76 9.00 16.38
CA TYR A 33 -0.46 9.78 16.19
C TYR A 33 -1.74 8.96 16.37
N LEU A 34 -1.79 7.76 15.80
CA LEU A 34 -2.95 6.86 15.91
C LEU A 34 -3.09 6.27 17.32
N THR A 35 -1.97 5.90 17.94
CA THR A 35 -1.96 5.41 19.33
C THR A 35 -2.36 6.50 20.33
N ALA A 36 -1.97 7.76 20.10
CA ALA A 36 -2.45 8.90 20.87
C ALA A 36 -3.98 9.11 20.77
N ARG A 37 -4.63 8.51 19.77
CA ARG A 37 -6.09 8.49 19.61
C ARG A 37 -6.77 7.25 20.17
N GLY A 38 -6.02 6.42 20.90
CA GLY A 38 -6.55 5.28 21.64
C GLY A 38 -6.53 3.96 20.86
N LEU A 39 -5.88 3.89 19.71
CA LEU A 39 -5.58 2.62 19.04
C LEU A 39 -4.40 1.93 19.75
N SER A 40 -4.39 0.61 19.78
CA SER A 40 -3.15 -0.11 20.08
C SER A 40 -2.13 0.10 18.95
N GLU A 41 -0.85 -0.22 19.21
CA GLU A 41 0.20 -0.15 18.19
C GLU A 41 -0.12 -1.06 17.00
N ASP A 42 -0.61 -2.28 17.25
CA ASP A 42 -1.02 -3.24 16.22
C ASP A 42 -2.24 -2.73 15.43
N GLU A 43 -3.23 -2.14 16.11
CA GLU A 43 -4.39 -1.55 15.45
C GLU A 43 -4.01 -0.37 14.55
N ALA A 44 -3.06 0.46 15.00
CA ALA A 44 -2.50 1.57 14.24
C ALA A 44 -1.73 1.08 13.01
N ALA A 45 -0.84 0.09 13.18
CA ALA A 45 -0.10 -0.52 12.09
C ALA A 45 -1.03 -1.17 11.06
N GLY A 46 -2.03 -1.93 11.52
CA GLY A 46 -3.05 -2.52 10.68
C GLY A 46 -3.86 -1.46 9.92
N ALA A 47 -4.17 -0.32 10.54
CA ALA A 47 -4.87 0.78 9.87
C ALA A 47 -4.04 1.39 8.73
N ILE A 48 -2.75 1.65 8.96
CA ILE A 48 -1.82 2.18 7.96
C ILE A 48 -1.67 1.19 6.80
N VAL A 49 -1.45 -0.09 7.09
CA VAL A 49 -1.31 -1.15 6.07
C VAL A 49 -2.59 -1.31 5.25
N ARG A 50 -3.77 -1.28 5.89
CA ARG A 50 -5.06 -1.31 5.14
C ARG A 50 -5.19 -0.10 4.22
N GLY A 51 -4.83 1.10 4.67
CA GLY A 51 -4.85 2.31 3.86
C GLY A 51 -3.92 2.22 2.65
N PHE A 52 -2.69 1.76 2.87
CA PHE A 52 -1.69 1.56 1.82
C PHE A 52 -2.10 0.51 0.78
N LEU A 53 -2.69 -0.60 1.22
CA LEU A 53 -3.15 -1.68 0.34
C LEU A 53 -4.51 -1.42 -0.32
N ASN A 54 -5.27 -0.41 0.13
CA ASN A 54 -6.58 -0.09 -0.43
C ASN A 54 -6.43 0.64 -1.77
N VAL A 55 -6.18 -0.13 -2.83
CA VAL A 55 -6.12 0.35 -4.20
C VAL A 55 -7.47 0.15 -4.90
N ASP A 56 -7.96 1.23 -5.53
CA ASP A 56 -9.12 1.15 -6.41
C ASP A 56 -8.70 0.59 -7.77
N ILE A 57 -9.02 -0.68 -8.01
CA ILE A 57 -8.67 -1.37 -9.25
C ILE A 57 -9.79 -1.14 -10.25
N LYS A 58 -9.61 -0.17 -11.15
CA LYS A 58 -10.56 0.14 -12.22
C LYS A 58 -10.88 -1.11 -13.05
N GLY A 59 -12.18 -1.38 -13.22
CA GLY A 59 -12.67 -2.51 -14.02
C GLY A 59 -12.70 -3.85 -13.30
N LEU A 60 -12.35 -3.91 -12.01
CA LEU A 60 -12.42 -5.16 -11.24
C LEU A 60 -13.89 -5.53 -10.96
N PRO A 61 -14.34 -6.75 -11.31
CA PRO A 61 -15.68 -7.22 -10.97
C PRO A 61 -15.97 -7.13 -9.46
N PRO A 62 -17.19 -6.74 -9.04
CA PRO A 62 -17.49 -6.51 -7.62
C PRO A 62 -17.20 -7.70 -6.70
N ALA A 63 -17.43 -8.93 -7.17
CA ALA A 63 -17.13 -10.15 -6.41
C ALA A 63 -15.64 -10.31 -6.13
N LEU A 64 -14.78 -10.02 -7.12
CA LEU A 64 -13.33 -10.05 -6.95
C LEU A 64 -12.85 -8.90 -6.05
N GLY A 65 -13.43 -7.71 -6.19
CA GLY A 65 -13.13 -6.59 -5.29
C GLY A 65 -13.50 -6.88 -3.84
N ALA A 66 -14.59 -7.59 -3.58
CA ALA A 66 -14.95 -8.03 -2.25
C ALA A 66 -13.94 -9.03 -1.67
N GLU A 67 -13.42 -9.94 -2.49
CA GLU A 67 -12.44 -10.93 -2.05
C GLU A 67 -11.06 -10.31 -1.79
N VAL A 68 -10.61 -9.37 -2.64
CA VAL A 68 -9.38 -8.59 -2.39
C VAL A 68 -9.47 -7.84 -1.06
N ARG A 69 -10.60 -7.17 -0.79
CA ARG A 69 -10.81 -6.48 0.49
C ARG A 69 -10.79 -7.44 1.69
N ARG A 70 -11.31 -8.66 1.52
CA ARG A 70 -11.25 -9.71 2.55
C ARG A 70 -9.80 -10.11 2.83
N MET A 71 -9.01 -10.37 1.79
CA MET A 71 -7.59 -10.73 1.92
C MET A 71 -6.79 -9.62 2.62
N ILE A 72 -6.97 -8.37 2.22
CA ILE A 72 -6.30 -7.20 2.85
C ILE A 72 -6.62 -7.14 4.36
N ARG A 73 -7.89 -7.36 4.73
CA ARG A 73 -8.29 -7.34 6.14
C ARG A 73 -7.61 -8.46 6.94
N MET A 74 -7.59 -9.68 6.39
CA MET A 74 -6.92 -10.82 7.03
C MET A 74 -5.42 -10.59 7.23
N SER A 75 -4.74 -9.96 6.26
CA SER A 75 -3.31 -9.64 6.39
C SER A 75 -3.04 -8.56 7.43
N ALA A 76 -3.92 -7.56 7.56
CA ALA A 76 -3.77 -6.48 8.52
C ALA A 76 -4.09 -6.90 9.96
N ASP A 77 -4.97 -7.87 10.16
CA ASP A 77 -5.31 -8.43 11.48
C ASP A 77 -4.27 -9.44 11.98
N ALA A 78 -3.31 -9.85 11.13
CA ALA A 78 -2.23 -10.77 11.44
C ALA A 78 -0.90 -10.08 11.84
N LEU A 79 -0.93 -8.75 11.94
CA LEU A 79 0.15 -7.90 12.45
C LEU A 79 -0.02 -7.72 13.96
#